data_AF-A0AAD5YZS5-F1
#
_entry.id   AF-A0AAD5YZS5-F1
#
_cell.length_a   1.000
_cell.length_b   1.000
_cell.length_c   1.000
_cell.angle_alpha   90.00
_cell.angle_beta   90.00
_cell.angle_gamma   90.00
#
_symmetry.space_group_name_H-M   'P 1'
#
loop_
_entity.id
_entity.type
_entity.pdbx_description
1 polymer ?
#
loop_
_entity_poly.entity_id
_entity_poly.type
_entity_poly.pdbx_seq_one_letter_code
_entity_poly.pdbx_strand_id
1 'polypeptide(L)'
;MFQSTSLLLRPISSTARSTFRGAALFSKSRPGLQAFLSNQILSRNLSTLRKSPSDLNALRLRTSKSWTQPDFTKGSRSIRLEGQGIRQEESPLSWKRFGATAAGVAVAVVILEGTLNRDTREPLSLAERTYLNDSFKYTAGGLAITALAARQMFKSGFVFRIMSANPWVVLGVSLVGSISAMMGTMYTPPDRPVQKHLCWLAFNACQAATLSPLFFFSPAILSRAALYTLGVVGSISYIGATATNDKYLHLGGPLLAGVTVVALSSLAPMVLPMGLRTLALTESVSLYGGLAVFGGFVLYDTQKILKHARMAEQGLYKPDALNESIGLELDMINIFVRLVQILARQNNRK
;
A
#
# COMPACT_ATOMS: atom_id res chain seq x y z
N MET A 1 -2.33 33.79 64.64
CA MET A 1 -3.36 33.03 65.37
C MET A 1 -3.32 31.61 64.81
N PHE A 2 -2.77 30.65 65.59
CA PHE A 2 -2.70 29.18 65.39
C PHE A 2 -1.93 28.66 64.14
N GLN A 3 -1.06 27.64 64.15
CA GLN A 3 -0.56 26.72 65.18
C GLN A 3 0.70 26.01 64.63
N SER A 4 1.75 25.91 65.44
CA SER A 4 2.91 25.02 65.25
C SER A 4 2.50 23.54 65.22
N THR A 5 3.27 22.64 64.56
CA THR A 5 3.91 21.46 65.19
C THR A 5 4.86 20.79 64.20
N SER A 6 6.00 20.39 64.73
CA SER A 6 7.25 19.88 64.18
C SER A 6 7.31 18.35 63.98
N LEU A 7 8.40 17.90 63.33
CA LEU A 7 9.23 16.74 63.72
C LEU A 7 8.79 15.31 63.29
N LEU A 8 9.57 14.62 62.43
CA LEU A 8 10.53 13.56 62.84
C LEU A 8 11.13 12.73 61.68
N LEU A 9 12.36 12.29 61.94
CA LEU A 9 13.33 11.58 61.10
C LEU A 9 13.25 10.04 61.23
N ARG A 10 13.60 9.35 60.11
CA ARG A 10 14.39 8.08 60.00
C ARG A 10 13.73 6.75 60.50
N PRO A 11 14.37 5.56 60.35
CA PRO A 11 14.53 4.77 59.11
C PRO A 11 14.25 3.24 59.35
N ILE A 12 14.09 2.38 58.33
CA ILE A 12 14.24 0.91 58.54
C ILE A 12 14.88 0.23 57.32
N SER A 13 15.92 -0.56 57.58
CA SER A 13 16.62 -1.49 56.69
C SER A 13 16.42 -2.94 57.14
N SER A 14 16.69 -3.89 56.22
CA SER A 14 16.81 -5.36 56.37
C SER A 14 15.45 -6.11 56.40
N THR A 15 15.27 -7.31 55.80
CA THR A 15 16.16 -8.46 55.65
C THR A 15 15.59 -9.47 54.63
N ALA A 16 16.48 -10.29 54.05
CA ALA A 16 16.31 -11.73 53.73
C ALA A 16 15.41 -12.14 52.54
N ARG A 17 15.65 -13.24 51.83
CA ARG A 17 16.79 -14.16 51.58
C ARG A 17 16.20 -15.18 50.59
N SER A 18 17.02 -15.62 49.64
CA SER A 18 16.81 -16.74 48.74
C SER A 18 16.30 -18.02 49.42
N THR A 19 15.38 -18.76 48.78
CA THR A 19 15.40 -20.22 48.51
C THR A 19 14.00 -20.72 48.17
N PHE A 20 13.81 -21.44 47.06
CA PHE A 20 13.15 -22.76 47.11
C PHE A 20 13.51 -23.61 45.89
N ARG A 21 14.24 -24.69 46.16
CA ARG A 21 14.46 -25.84 45.29
C ARG A 21 13.29 -26.80 45.48
N GLY A 22 12.84 -27.40 44.38
CA GLY A 22 12.81 -28.85 44.23
C GLY A 22 11.63 -29.64 44.82
N ALA A 23 11.09 -30.48 43.91
CA ALA A 23 10.46 -31.78 44.16
C ALA A 23 9.07 -31.77 44.81
N ALA A 24 8.14 -32.66 44.50
CA ALA A 24 7.93 -33.66 43.47
C ALA A 24 6.57 -34.29 43.83
N LEU A 25 6.12 -35.23 42.98
CA LEU A 25 5.12 -36.26 43.26
C LEU A 25 3.65 -35.84 43.01
N PHE A 26 2.80 -36.62 42.32
CA PHE A 26 2.94 -37.94 41.70
C PHE A 26 1.71 -38.17 40.80
N SER A 27 1.89 -38.94 39.71
CA SER A 27 1.02 -40.08 39.30
C SER A 27 -0.46 -39.81 38.93
N LYS A 28 -1.08 -40.33 37.87
CA LYS A 28 -0.83 -41.34 36.82
C LYS A 28 -2.20 -41.44 36.12
N SER A 29 -2.31 -41.37 34.79
CA SER A 29 -2.43 -42.58 33.97
C SER A 29 -2.35 -42.25 32.46
N ARG A 30 -1.49 -43.03 31.80
CA ARG A 30 -1.26 -43.27 30.36
C ARG A 30 -2.40 -44.18 29.79
N PRO A 31 -2.45 -44.61 28.50
CA PRO A 31 -1.36 -44.66 27.49
C PRO A 31 -1.73 -44.36 26.02
N GLY A 32 -0.71 -44.23 25.14
CA GLY A 32 -0.92 -44.23 23.70
C GLY A 32 0.27 -43.78 22.85
N LEU A 33 1.35 -44.57 22.84
CA LEU A 33 2.30 -44.76 21.72
C LEU A 33 3.08 -43.54 21.17
N GLN A 34 4.26 -43.30 21.75
CA GLN A 34 5.44 -42.85 21.01
C GLN A 34 6.45 -44.01 20.96
N ALA A 35 6.98 -44.31 19.78
CA ALA A 35 8.30 -44.90 19.64
C ALA A 35 8.85 -44.65 18.22
N PHE A 36 10.18 -44.54 18.18
CA PHE A 36 11.10 -44.57 17.04
C PHE A 36 11.51 -43.21 16.40
N LEU A 37 12.56 -42.54 16.91
CA LEU A 37 14.03 -42.81 16.84
C LEU A 37 14.64 -42.16 15.58
N SER A 38 15.47 -41.12 15.72
CA SER A 38 16.93 -41.11 15.97
C SER A 38 17.79 -41.18 14.71
N ASN A 39 18.70 -40.20 14.60
CA ASN A 39 19.87 -40.21 13.74
C ASN A 39 20.63 -41.54 13.80
N GLN A 40 21.05 -42.09 12.65
CA GLN A 40 22.46 -42.21 12.27
C GLN A 40 22.66 -42.93 10.93
N ILE A 41 23.44 -42.26 10.08
CA ILE A 41 24.57 -42.72 9.27
C ILE A 41 24.88 -44.24 9.22
N LEU A 42 25.18 -44.69 7.99
CA LEU A 42 25.93 -45.88 7.56
C LEU A 42 25.22 -47.24 7.58
N SER A 43 24.82 -47.69 6.38
CA SER A 43 25.23 -48.97 5.77
C SER A 43 24.23 -49.37 4.70
N ARG A 44 24.61 -49.27 3.42
CA ARG A 44 24.00 -50.13 2.40
C ARG A 44 25.11 -50.82 1.65
N ASN A 45 25.15 -52.11 1.92
CA ASN A 45 25.97 -53.13 1.27
C ASN A 45 25.93 -53.00 -0.25
N LEU A 46 27.12 -52.97 -0.83
CA LEU A 46 27.40 -53.53 -2.14
C LEU A 46 27.02 -55.02 -2.10
N SER A 47 26.08 -55.42 -2.95
CA SER A 47 26.23 -56.63 -3.76
C SER A 47 25.00 -56.79 -4.64
N THR A 48 25.26 -57.29 -5.85
CA THR A 48 24.29 -57.65 -6.89
C THR A 48 23.75 -56.49 -7.73
N LEU A 49 24.55 -56.05 -8.69
CA LEU A 49 24.11 -55.78 -10.06
C LEU A 49 25.33 -55.88 -10.98
N ARG A 50 25.77 -57.13 -11.15
CA ARG A 50 26.64 -57.56 -12.25
C ARG A 50 25.83 -57.40 -13.53
N LYS A 51 26.11 -56.36 -14.32
CA LYS A 51 25.64 -56.25 -15.71
C LYS A 51 26.77 -56.56 -16.68
N SER A 52 26.38 -57.37 -17.65
CA SER A 52 27.14 -58.10 -18.67
C SER A 52 27.81 -57.17 -19.70
N PRO A 53 28.95 -57.57 -20.33
CA PRO A 53 29.72 -56.73 -21.25
C PRO A 53 29.17 -56.67 -22.69
N SER A 54 27.85 -56.65 -22.89
CA SER A 54 27.24 -56.69 -24.24
C SER A 54 26.74 -55.33 -24.77
N ASP A 55 26.65 -54.29 -23.94
CA ASP A 55 25.98 -53.03 -24.37
C ASP A 55 26.95 -51.96 -24.93
N LEU A 56 28.25 -52.23 -24.95
CA LEU A 56 29.26 -51.30 -25.48
C LEU A 56 29.52 -51.47 -26.99
N ASN A 57 28.94 -52.50 -27.62
CA ASN A 57 29.05 -52.72 -29.07
C ASN A 57 27.93 -52.05 -29.89
N ALA A 58 26.84 -51.60 -29.25
CA ALA A 58 25.72 -50.94 -29.93
C ALA A 58 25.97 -49.45 -30.24
N LEU A 59 27.03 -48.84 -29.68
CA LEU A 59 27.36 -47.42 -29.87
C LEU A 59 28.53 -47.15 -30.84
N ARG A 60 29.08 -48.19 -31.49
CA ARG A 60 30.22 -48.06 -32.43
C ARG A 60 29.87 -48.15 -33.92
N LEU A 61 28.61 -48.36 -34.29
CA LEU A 61 28.21 -48.57 -35.70
C LEU A 61 27.28 -47.49 -36.28
N ARG A 62 27.36 -46.25 -35.80
CA ARG A 62 26.64 -45.12 -36.43
C ARG A 62 27.55 -43.96 -36.81
N THR A 63 28.72 -44.30 -37.33
CA THR A 63 29.63 -43.38 -37.99
C THR A 63 30.13 -44.01 -39.28
N SER A 64 29.53 -43.67 -40.42
CA SER A 64 30.24 -43.27 -41.65
C SER A 64 29.35 -43.31 -42.90
N LYS A 65 29.63 -42.33 -43.79
CA LYS A 65 29.33 -42.22 -45.23
C LYS A 65 27.88 -41.93 -45.65
N SER A 66 27.60 -41.18 -46.72
CA SER A 66 28.27 -40.11 -47.48
C SER A 66 27.27 -39.72 -48.59
N TRP A 67 27.14 -38.43 -48.88
CA TRP A 67 26.81 -37.81 -50.17
C TRP A 67 25.91 -38.57 -51.17
N THR A 68 24.66 -38.12 -51.29
CA THR A 68 23.92 -38.02 -52.58
C THR A 68 22.98 -36.80 -52.54
N GLN A 69 22.98 -36.04 -53.64
CA GLN A 69 21.97 -35.08 -54.11
C GLN A 69 21.59 -35.53 -55.53
N PRO A 70 20.47 -35.09 -56.16
CA PRO A 70 19.32 -34.34 -55.66
C PRO A 70 17.98 -35.06 -55.95
N ASP A 71 16.88 -34.65 -55.31
CA ASP A 71 15.58 -34.75 -55.97
C ASP A 71 14.70 -33.55 -55.60
N PHE A 72 14.35 -32.79 -56.63
CA PHE A 72 13.86 -31.43 -56.56
C PHE A 72 12.34 -31.44 -56.74
N THR A 73 11.55 -31.71 -55.69
CA THR A 73 10.13 -31.36 -55.72
C THR A 73 9.57 -30.96 -54.34
N LYS A 74 9.08 -29.73 -54.29
CA LYS A 74 8.04 -29.18 -53.39
C LYS A 74 8.22 -29.42 -51.88
N GLY A 75 8.84 -28.43 -51.23
CA GLY A 75 8.79 -28.32 -49.78
C GLY A 75 9.46 -27.05 -49.26
N SER A 76 9.15 -25.89 -49.84
CA SER A 76 9.58 -24.59 -49.29
C SER A 76 8.88 -24.34 -47.95
N ARG A 77 9.39 -24.95 -46.87
CA ARG A 77 9.18 -24.48 -45.50
C ARG A 77 10.31 -23.51 -45.19
N SER A 78 10.10 -22.25 -45.54
CA SER A 78 10.83 -21.17 -44.89
C SER A 78 10.50 -21.25 -43.40
N ILE A 79 11.52 -21.44 -42.57
CA ILE A 79 11.41 -21.25 -41.13
C ILE A 79 11.18 -19.76 -40.94
N ARG A 80 9.91 -19.37 -40.93
CA ARG A 80 9.50 -18.09 -40.39
C ARG A 80 9.76 -18.20 -38.88
N LEU A 81 10.84 -17.57 -38.43
CA LEU A 81 10.96 -17.14 -37.04
C LEU A 81 9.78 -16.19 -36.82
N GLU A 82 8.63 -16.75 -36.45
CA GLU A 82 7.51 -16.01 -35.90
C GLU A 82 7.99 -15.51 -34.54
N GLY A 83 8.76 -14.42 -34.57
CA GLY A 83 8.88 -13.57 -33.40
C GLY A 83 7.46 -13.15 -33.08
N GLN A 84 6.87 -13.78 -32.06
CA GLN A 84 5.69 -13.27 -31.39
C GLN A 84 6.08 -11.96 -30.72
N GLY A 85 6.26 -10.91 -31.54
CA GLY A 85 5.98 -9.57 -31.08
C GLY A 85 4.52 -9.60 -30.66
N ILE A 86 4.28 -9.50 -29.36
CA ILE A 86 2.95 -9.19 -28.85
C ILE A 86 2.61 -7.82 -29.42
N ARG A 87 2.08 -7.79 -30.65
CA ARG A 87 1.27 -6.68 -31.11
C ARG A 87 0.10 -6.69 -30.16
N GLN A 88 0.08 -5.72 -29.26
CA GLN A 88 -1.11 -5.39 -28.50
C GLN A 88 -2.15 -4.95 -29.53
N GLU A 89 -2.91 -5.92 -30.05
CA GLU A 89 -4.10 -5.65 -30.84
C GLU A 89 -4.97 -4.75 -29.98
N GLU A 90 -5.18 -3.51 -30.43
CA GLU A 90 -6.25 -2.67 -29.92
C GLU A 90 -7.55 -3.43 -30.16
N SER A 91 -7.97 -4.20 -29.14
CA SER A 91 -9.21 -4.94 -29.20
C SER A 91 -10.32 -3.91 -29.42
N PRO A 92 -11.15 -4.01 -30.47
CA PRO A 92 -12.16 -3.02 -30.74
C PRO A 92 -13.06 -2.89 -29.51
N LEU A 93 -13.34 -1.64 -29.12
CA LEU A 93 -14.10 -1.28 -27.93
C LEU A 93 -15.48 -1.97 -27.98
N SER A 94 -15.59 -3.13 -27.32
CA SER A 94 -16.81 -3.93 -27.37
C SER A 94 -17.81 -3.34 -26.38
N TRP A 95 -18.74 -2.53 -26.88
CA TRP A 95 -19.80 -1.97 -26.04
C TRP A 95 -20.61 -3.03 -25.30
N LYS A 96 -20.70 -4.24 -25.87
CA LYS A 96 -21.33 -5.39 -25.21
C LYS A 96 -20.54 -5.87 -23.99
N ARG A 97 -19.20 -5.98 -24.09
CA ARG A 97 -18.35 -6.37 -22.95
C ARG A 97 -18.33 -5.28 -21.88
N PHE A 98 -18.22 -4.03 -22.30
CA PHE A 98 -18.26 -2.90 -21.36
C PHE A 98 -19.62 -2.81 -20.66
N GLY A 99 -20.73 -2.93 -21.40
CA GLY A 99 -22.08 -2.95 -20.86
C GLY A 99 -22.28 -4.11 -19.88
N ALA A 100 -21.77 -5.30 -20.22
CA ALA A 100 -21.80 -6.46 -19.32
C ALA A 100 -20.98 -6.25 -18.05
N THR A 101 -19.77 -5.66 -18.15
CA THR A 101 -18.97 -5.31 -16.96
C THR A 101 -19.62 -4.23 -16.12
N ALA A 102 -20.19 -3.18 -16.74
CA ALA A 102 -20.88 -2.11 -16.02
C ALA A 102 -22.12 -2.63 -15.30
N ALA A 103 -22.91 -3.48 -15.96
CA ALA A 103 -24.06 -4.15 -15.36
C ALA A 103 -23.64 -5.08 -14.22
N GLY A 104 -22.57 -5.87 -14.40
CA GLY A 104 -22.04 -6.73 -13.34
C GLY A 104 -21.59 -5.95 -12.11
N VAL A 105 -20.90 -4.82 -12.31
CA VAL A 105 -20.50 -3.91 -11.23
C VAL A 105 -21.75 -3.30 -10.56
N ALA A 106 -22.73 -2.84 -11.32
CA ALA A 106 -23.96 -2.27 -10.77
C ALA A 106 -24.74 -3.30 -9.92
N VAL A 107 -24.87 -4.53 -10.40
CA VAL A 107 -25.51 -5.63 -9.64
C VAL A 107 -24.72 -5.93 -8.36
N ALA A 108 -23.39 -5.99 -8.45
CA ALA A 108 -22.56 -6.19 -7.27
C ALA A 108 -22.74 -5.05 -6.25
N VAL A 109 -22.80 -3.80 -6.70
CA VAL A 109 -23.07 -2.64 -5.83
C VAL A 109 -24.43 -2.79 -5.15
N VAL A 110 -25.50 -3.12 -5.88
CA VAL A 110 -26.84 -3.30 -5.30
C VAL A 110 -26.87 -4.45 -4.29
N ILE A 111 -26.19 -5.56 -4.57
CA ILE A 111 -26.11 -6.70 -3.63
C ILE A 111 -25.32 -6.31 -2.39
N LEU A 112 -24.17 -5.65 -2.55
CA LEU A 112 -23.34 -5.20 -1.43
C LEU A 112 -24.09 -4.17 -0.59
N GLU A 113 -24.84 -3.25 -1.20
CA GLU A 113 -25.74 -2.36 -0.47
C GLU A 113 -26.82 -3.15 0.28
N GLY A 114 -27.56 -4.02 -0.39
CA GLY A 114 -28.65 -4.77 0.26
C GLY A 114 -28.19 -5.69 1.40
N THR A 115 -26.95 -6.19 1.36
CA THR A 115 -26.43 -7.17 2.33
C THR A 115 -25.55 -6.54 3.41
N LEU A 116 -24.73 -5.55 3.08
CA LEU A 116 -23.78 -4.91 4.03
C LEU A 116 -24.28 -3.56 4.56
N ASN A 117 -25.20 -2.88 3.84
CA ASN A 117 -25.69 -1.54 4.18
C ASN A 117 -27.02 -1.58 4.97
N ARG A 118 -27.16 -2.52 5.91
CA ARG A 118 -28.38 -2.70 6.72
C ARG A 118 -28.57 -1.57 7.75
N ASP A 119 -27.47 -1.00 8.24
CA ASP A 119 -27.46 0.08 9.25
C ASP A 119 -27.08 1.43 8.62
N THR A 120 -27.84 1.87 7.62
CA THR A 120 -27.64 3.22 7.04
C THR A 120 -28.07 4.29 8.03
N ARG A 121 -27.32 5.38 8.09
CA ARG A 121 -27.72 6.58 8.83
C ARG A 121 -28.87 7.30 8.13
N GLU A 122 -29.54 8.18 8.87
CA GLU A 122 -30.43 9.18 8.30
C GLU A 122 -29.71 10.05 7.25
N PRO A 123 -30.44 10.54 6.23
CA PRO A 123 -29.86 11.30 5.14
C PRO A 123 -29.04 12.49 5.66
N LEU A 124 -27.89 12.75 5.05
CA LEU A 124 -27.01 13.86 5.42
C LEU A 124 -27.78 15.17 5.53
N SER A 125 -27.53 15.95 6.59
CA SER A 125 -28.03 17.32 6.72
C SER A 125 -27.47 18.23 5.61
N LEU A 126 -28.08 19.39 5.39
CA LEU A 126 -27.60 20.32 4.36
C LEU A 126 -26.18 20.83 4.65
N ALA A 127 -25.82 21.08 5.91
CA ALA A 127 -24.47 21.54 6.23
C ALA A 127 -23.45 20.41 6.17
N GLU A 128 -23.79 19.18 6.58
CA GLU A 128 -22.93 18.01 6.37
C GLU A 128 -22.60 17.79 4.90
N ARG A 129 -23.59 17.88 4.02
CA ARG A 129 -23.39 17.75 2.56
C ARG A 129 -22.48 18.83 2.01
N THR A 130 -22.74 20.08 2.38
CA THR A 130 -21.96 21.23 1.90
C THR A 130 -20.52 21.13 2.37
N TYR A 131 -20.30 20.85 3.65
CA TYR A 131 -18.96 20.71 4.24
C TYR A 131 -18.17 19.55 3.63
N LEU A 132 -18.82 18.40 3.43
CA LEU A 132 -18.23 17.25 2.76
C LEU A 132 -17.85 17.61 1.31
N ASN A 133 -18.78 18.21 0.57
CA ASN A 133 -18.55 18.60 -0.82
C ASN A 133 -17.39 19.60 -0.95
N ASP A 134 -17.31 20.60 -0.07
CA ASP A 134 -16.24 21.58 -0.08
C ASP A 134 -14.88 20.95 0.26
N SER A 135 -14.83 20.00 1.19
CA SER A 135 -13.62 19.23 1.50
C SER A 135 -13.13 18.43 0.28
N PHE A 136 -14.06 17.79 -0.44
CA PHE A 136 -13.75 17.07 -1.69
C PHE A 136 -13.34 18.00 -2.84
N LYS A 137 -13.94 19.20 -2.95
CA LYS A 137 -13.53 20.21 -3.94
C LYS A 137 -12.10 20.67 -3.70
N TYR A 138 -11.73 20.98 -2.45
CA TYR A 138 -10.37 21.34 -2.11
C TYR A 138 -9.40 20.20 -2.38
N THR A 139 -9.77 18.97 -2.02
CA THR A 139 -8.96 17.78 -2.32
C THR A 139 -8.72 17.62 -3.81
N ALA A 140 -9.78 17.71 -4.64
CA ALA A 140 -9.69 17.60 -6.08
C ALA A 140 -8.86 18.74 -6.70
N GLY A 141 -9.04 19.97 -6.20
CA GLY A 141 -8.24 21.13 -6.61
C GLY A 141 -6.76 20.96 -6.27
N GLY A 142 -6.45 20.46 -5.08
CA GLY A 142 -5.09 20.19 -4.62
C GLY A 142 -4.43 19.14 -5.50
N LEU A 143 -5.08 17.99 -5.70
CA LEU A 143 -4.58 16.94 -6.59
C LEU A 143 -4.33 17.43 -8.02
N ALA A 144 -5.21 18.27 -8.57
CA ALA A 144 -5.02 18.85 -9.89
C ALA A 144 -3.79 19.76 -9.94
N ILE A 145 -3.63 20.66 -8.96
CA ILE A 145 -2.45 21.53 -8.84
C ILE A 145 -1.18 20.70 -8.67
N THR A 146 -1.20 19.70 -7.79
CA THR A 146 -0.10 18.78 -7.53
C THR A 146 0.30 18.02 -8.79
N ALA A 147 -0.66 17.49 -9.56
CA ALA A 147 -0.37 16.78 -10.81
C ALA A 147 0.24 17.69 -11.88
N LEU A 148 -0.28 18.92 -12.02
CA LEU A 148 0.25 19.91 -12.96
C LEU A 148 1.66 20.37 -12.55
N ALA A 149 1.86 20.67 -11.27
CA ALA A 149 3.15 21.06 -10.72
C ALA A 149 4.17 19.93 -10.86
N ALA A 150 3.80 18.68 -10.56
CA ALA A 150 4.69 17.52 -10.69
C ALA A 150 5.12 17.28 -12.14
N ARG A 151 4.18 17.42 -13.08
CA ARG A 151 4.45 17.36 -14.53
C ARG A 151 5.39 18.48 -14.97
N GLN A 152 5.17 19.71 -14.48
CA GLN A 152 6.02 20.85 -14.82
C GLN A 152 7.43 20.69 -14.25
N MET A 153 7.54 20.25 -12.99
CA MET A 153 8.81 19.94 -12.34
C MET A 153 9.59 18.85 -13.08
N PHE A 154 8.89 17.80 -13.52
CA PHE A 154 9.47 16.73 -14.34
C PHE A 154 9.99 17.27 -15.69
N LYS A 155 9.16 18.02 -16.44
CA LYS A 155 9.55 18.60 -17.73
C LYS A 155 10.72 19.57 -17.63
N SER A 156 10.81 20.33 -16.55
CA SER A 156 11.88 21.31 -16.33
C SER A 156 13.23 20.68 -15.96
N GLY A 157 13.26 19.38 -15.62
CA GLY A 157 14.46 18.71 -15.10
C GLY A 157 14.93 19.24 -13.73
N PHE A 158 14.18 20.15 -13.10
CA PHE A 158 14.54 20.77 -11.82
C PHE A 158 14.72 19.73 -10.72
N VAL A 159 13.74 18.83 -10.55
CA VAL A 159 13.79 17.76 -9.55
C VAL A 159 14.93 16.79 -9.86
N PHE A 160 15.14 16.46 -11.14
CA PHE A 160 16.24 15.59 -11.55
C PHE A 160 17.61 16.19 -11.19
N ARG A 161 17.81 17.49 -11.40
CA ARG A 161 19.05 18.20 -11.05
C ARG A 161 19.32 18.21 -9.55
N ILE A 162 18.29 18.38 -8.73
CA ILE A 162 18.45 18.34 -7.26
C ILE A 162 18.68 16.90 -6.81
N MET A 163 17.97 15.94 -7.41
CA MET A 163 18.09 14.53 -7.06
C MET A 163 19.48 13.97 -7.43
N SER A 164 20.07 14.38 -8.55
CA SER A 164 21.43 13.98 -8.93
C SER A 164 22.51 14.62 -8.06
N ALA A 165 22.25 15.81 -7.50
CA ALA A 165 23.17 16.48 -6.57
C ALA A 165 23.09 15.88 -5.17
N ASN A 166 21.88 15.75 -4.60
CA ASN A 166 21.66 15.13 -3.31
C ASN A 166 20.22 14.57 -3.17
N PRO A 167 20.02 13.25 -3.33
CA PRO A 167 18.69 12.63 -3.22
C PRO A 167 18.01 12.88 -1.86
N TRP A 168 18.80 12.97 -0.79
CA TRP A 168 18.30 13.22 0.57
C TRP A 168 17.74 14.62 0.73
N VAL A 169 18.21 15.59 -0.05
CA VAL A 169 17.66 16.94 -0.02
C VAL A 169 16.26 16.94 -0.62
N VAL A 170 16.03 16.25 -1.74
CA VAL A 170 14.68 16.16 -2.33
C VAL A 170 13.73 15.49 -1.34
N LEU A 171 14.11 14.34 -0.78
CA LEU A 171 13.26 13.58 0.14
C LEU A 171 13.06 14.31 1.48
N GLY A 172 14.12 14.88 2.05
CA GLY A 172 14.08 15.56 3.33
C GLY A 172 13.36 16.90 3.27
N VAL A 173 13.64 17.72 2.26
CA VAL A 173 12.98 19.03 2.10
C VAL A 173 11.52 18.86 1.74
N SER A 174 11.16 17.90 0.87
CA SER A 174 9.75 17.69 0.55
C SER A 174 8.96 17.14 1.74
N LEU A 175 9.56 16.28 2.56
CA LEU A 175 8.92 15.72 3.76
C LEU A 175 8.80 16.74 4.89
N VAL A 176 9.88 17.43 5.23
CA VAL A 176 9.83 18.50 6.26
C VAL A 176 8.97 19.65 5.78
N GLY A 177 9.04 19.99 4.49
CA GLY A 177 8.21 21.01 3.86
C GLY A 177 6.73 20.67 3.91
N SER A 178 6.33 19.44 3.60
CA SER A 178 4.93 19.02 3.66
C SER A 178 4.38 19.01 5.09
N ILE A 179 5.15 18.50 6.07
CA ILE A 179 4.76 18.53 7.48
C ILE A 179 4.63 19.97 7.98
N SER A 180 5.61 20.83 7.67
CA SER A 180 5.61 22.24 8.08
C SER A 180 4.44 23.01 7.46
N ALA A 181 4.15 22.76 6.18
CA ALA A 181 3.03 23.38 5.49
C ALA A 181 1.68 22.93 6.06
N MET A 182 1.54 21.64 6.40
CA MET A 182 0.35 21.09 7.06
C MET A 182 0.17 21.67 8.47
N MET A 183 1.25 21.78 9.26
CA MET A 183 1.19 22.49 10.54
C MET A 183 0.77 23.95 10.32
N GLY A 184 1.30 24.60 9.29
CA GLY A 184 0.92 25.95 8.89
C GLY A 184 -0.58 26.13 8.62
N THR A 185 -1.23 25.19 7.92
CA THR A 185 -2.68 25.27 7.67
C THR A 185 -3.51 25.02 8.92
N MET A 186 -3.03 24.17 9.83
CA MET A 186 -3.68 23.88 11.13
C MET A 186 -3.58 25.07 12.09
N TYR A 187 -2.42 25.72 12.19
CA TYR A 187 -2.23 26.89 13.07
C TYR A 187 -2.79 28.19 12.49
N THR A 188 -3.02 28.25 11.17
CA THR A 188 -3.60 29.44 10.54
C THR A 188 -5.12 29.42 10.69
N PRO A 189 -5.71 30.40 11.40
CA PRO A 189 -7.16 30.46 11.56
C PRO A 189 -7.85 30.67 10.20
N PRO A 190 -9.09 30.18 10.02
CA PRO A 190 -9.84 30.36 8.77
C PRO A 190 -10.06 31.82 8.35
N ASP A 191 -9.88 32.76 9.29
CA ASP A 191 -10.02 34.21 9.10
C ASP A 191 -8.92 34.84 8.23
N ARG A 192 -7.81 34.12 7.99
CA ARG A 192 -6.72 34.54 7.09
C ARG A 192 -6.65 33.64 5.86
N PRO A 193 -7.58 33.79 4.89
CA PRO A 193 -7.68 32.86 3.76
C PRO A 193 -6.41 32.82 2.91
N VAL A 194 -5.79 33.98 2.65
CA VAL A 194 -4.58 34.07 1.81
C VAL A 194 -3.43 33.26 2.39
N GLN A 195 -3.14 33.43 3.69
CA GLN A 195 -2.06 32.71 4.36
C GLN A 195 -2.33 31.20 4.38
N LYS A 196 -3.59 30.81 4.62
CA LYS A 196 -3.99 29.40 4.65
C LYS A 196 -3.84 28.74 3.28
N HIS A 197 -4.30 29.40 2.21
CA HIS A 197 -4.12 28.91 0.84
C HIS A 197 -2.65 28.88 0.42
N LEU A 198 -1.82 29.80 0.90
CA LEU A 198 -0.38 29.77 0.64
C LEU A 198 0.29 28.56 1.30
N CYS A 199 -0.05 28.25 2.55
CA CYS A 199 0.41 27.03 3.21
C CYS A 199 -0.10 25.77 2.48
N TRP A 200 -1.36 25.78 2.05
CA TRP A 200 -1.92 24.68 1.26
C TRP A 200 -1.24 24.51 -0.11
N LEU A 201 -0.92 25.60 -0.81
CA LEU A 201 -0.14 25.56 -2.06
C LEU A 201 1.29 25.07 -1.82
N ALA A 202 1.93 25.48 -0.72
CA ALA A 202 3.26 25.01 -0.34
C ALA A 202 3.25 23.49 -0.06
N PHE A 203 2.21 23.00 0.62
CA PHE A 203 1.97 21.58 0.82
C PHE A 203 1.86 20.84 -0.53
N ASN A 204 0.97 21.31 -1.42
CA ASN A 204 0.79 20.74 -2.76
C ASN A 204 2.09 20.75 -3.59
N ALA A 205 2.90 21.80 -3.49
CA ALA A 205 4.19 21.88 -4.17
C ALA A 205 5.20 20.85 -3.65
N CYS A 206 5.23 20.60 -2.34
CA CYS A 206 6.07 19.56 -1.74
C CYS A 206 5.62 18.15 -2.16
N GLN A 207 4.31 17.91 -2.21
CA GLN A 207 3.73 16.67 -2.73
C GLN A 207 4.09 16.48 -4.20
N ALA A 208 3.99 17.54 -5.01
CA ALA A 208 4.36 17.52 -6.42
C ALA A 208 5.83 17.17 -6.65
N ALA A 209 6.74 17.72 -5.84
CA ALA A 209 8.16 17.39 -5.89
C ALA A 209 8.40 15.90 -5.58
N THR A 210 7.70 15.37 -4.57
CA THR A 210 7.79 13.95 -4.17
C THR A 210 7.22 13.01 -5.23
N LEU A 211 6.16 13.42 -5.93
CA LEU A 211 5.50 12.63 -6.97
C LEU A 211 6.17 12.77 -8.34
N SER A 212 7.00 13.79 -8.56
CA SER A 212 7.66 14.06 -9.84
C SER A 212 8.41 12.84 -10.42
N PRO A 213 9.14 12.03 -9.63
CA PRO A 213 9.79 10.82 -10.15
C PRO A 213 8.82 9.77 -10.71
N LEU A 214 7.53 9.76 -10.33
CA LEU A 214 6.56 8.82 -10.90
C LEU A 214 6.32 9.08 -12.40
N PHE A 215 6.62 10.27 -12.90
CA PHE A 215 6.52 10.59 -14.33
C PHE A 215 7.57 9.89 -15.21
N PHE A 216 8.54 9.17 -14.62
CA PHE A 216 9.38 8.23 -15.36
C PHE A 216 8.62 6.99 -15.83
N PHE A 217 7.50 6.63 -15.18
CA PHE A 217 6.63 5.55 -15.65
C PHE A 217 5.82 5.99 -16.87
N SER A 218 5.34 5.02 -17.65
CA SER A 218 4.55 5.33 -18.84
C SER A 218 3.27 6.09 -18.47
N PRO A 219 2.87 7.12 -19.25
CA PRO A 219 1.64 7.87 -18.99
C PRO A 219 0.39 6.98 -18.94
N ALA A 220 0.40 5.85 -19.65
CA ALA A 220 -0.67 4.87 -19.65
C ALA A 220 -0.83 4.15 -18.30
N ILE A 221 0.27 3.89 -17.56
CA ILE A 221 0.20 3.30 -16.22
C ILE A 221 -0.36 4.33 -15.24
N LEU A 222 0.15 5.57 -15.31
CA LEU A 222 -0.28 6.66 -14.42
C LEU A 222 -1.77 6.98 -14.60
N SER A 223 -2.27 7.05 -15.83
CA SER A 223 -3.69 7.32 -16.09
C SER A 223 -4.60 6.19 -15.59
N ARG A 224 -4.22 4.92 -15.79
CA ARG A 224 -4.96 3.78 -15.25
C ARG A 224 -4.98 3.78 -13.73
N ALA A 225 -3.83 4.00 -13.10
CA ALA A 225 -3.73 4.07 -11.65
C ALA A 225 -4.58 5.22 -11.07
N ALA A 226 -4.60 6.38 -11.73
CA ALA A 226 -5.45 7.50 -11.35
C ALA A 226 -6.94 7.13 -11.43
N LEU A 227 -7.38 6.51 -12.53
CA LEU A 227 -8.76 6.04 -12.67
C LEU A 227 -9.14 5.00 -11.61
N TYR A 228 -8.27 4.04 -11.32
CA TYR A 228 -8.48 3.05 -10.26
C TYR A 228 -8.55 3.70 -8.88
N THR A 229 -7.70 4.70 -8.61
CA THR A 229 -7.72 5.46 -7.36
C THR A 229 -9.05 6.18 -7.19
N LEU A 230 -9.53 6.89 -8.23
CA LEU A 230 -10.83 7.57 -8.18
C LEU A 230 -11.98 6.60 -7.94
N GLY A 231 -11.96 5.42 -8.55
CA GLY A 231 -12.97 4.38 -8.32
C GLY A 231 -12.94 3.85 -6.89
N VAL A 232 -11.75 3.53 -6.37
CA VAL A 232 -11.57 2.99 -4.99
C VAL A 232 -11.95 4.05 -3.96
N VAL A 233 -11.37 5.24 -4.04
CA VAL A 233 -11.64 6.34 -3.10
C VAL A 233 -13.10 6.74 -3.18
N GLY A 234 -13.67 6.94 -4.38
CA GLY A 234 -15.08 7.30 -4.52
C GLY A 234 -16.03 6.26 -3.92
N SER A 235 -15.76 4.97 -4.12
CA SER A 235 -16.58 3.88 -3.56
C SER A 235 -16.47 3.81 -2.04
N ILE A 236 -15.26 3.95 -1.49
CA ILE A 236 -15.04 3.92 -0.04
C ILE A 236 -15.65 5.15 0.63
N SER A 237 -15.45 6.35 0.05
CA SER A 237 -16.05 7.59 0.54
C SER A 237 -17.58 7.52 0.52
N TYR A 238 -18.17 6.87 -0.49
CA TYR A 238 -19.61 6.63 -0.52
C TYR A 238 -20.05 5.78 0.69
N ILE A 239 -19.37 4.66 0.96
CA ILE A 239 -19.65 3.81 2.14
C ILE A 239 -19.43 4.60 3.45
N GLY A 240 -18.39 5.42 3.52
CA GLY A 240 -18.11 6.26 4.68
C GLY A 240 -19.21 7.30 4.93
N ALA A 241 -19.79 7.83 3.86
CA ALA A 241 -20.88 8.80 3.91
C ALA A 241 -22.23 8.18 4.27
N THR A 242 -22.48 6.91 3.89
CA THR A 242 -23.73 6.19 4.18
C THR A 242 -23.70 5.41 5.49
N ALA A 243 -22.52 5.15 6.05
CA ALA A 243 -22.37 4.40 7.29
C ALA A 243 -22.90 5.15 8.51
N THR A 244 -23.36 4.37 9.51
CA THR A 244 -23.84 4.88 10.79
C THR A 244 -22.80 5.78 11.46
N ASN A 245 -23.29 6.81 12.14
CA ASN A 245 -22.48 7.79 12.87
C ASN A 245 -21.45 7.10 13.79
N ASP A 246 -20.20 7.57 13.72
CA ASP A 246 -19.07 7.18 14.58
C ASP A 246 -18.57 5.72 14.47
N LYS A 247 -19.18 4.85 13.65
CA LYS A 247 -18.75 3.44 13.49
C LYS A 247 -17.27 3.29 13.09
N TYR A 248 -16.79 4.13 12.18
CA TYR A 248 -15.41 4.08 11.68
C TYR A 248 -14.47 5.06 12.39
N LEU A 249 -14.97 5.93 13.26
CA LEU A 249 -14.11 6.83 14.03
C LEU A 249 -13.24 6.08 15.05
N HIS A 250 -13.70 4.92 15.54
CA HIS A 250 -12.90 4.04 16.41
C HIS A 250 -11.74 3.35 15.67
N LEU A 251 -11.73 3.37 14.33
CA LEU A 251 -10.65 2.77 13.55
C LEU A 251 -9.37 3.62 13.56
N GLY A 252 -9.40 4.88 14.03
CA GLY A 252 -8.23 5.75 14.02
C GLY A 252 -7.00 5.16 14.73
N GLY A 253 -7.20 4.49 15.88
CA GLY A 253 -6.10 3.84 16.62
C GLY A 253 -5.43 2.70 15.83
N PRO A 254 -6.19 1.68 15.40
CA PRO A 254 -5.67 0.62 14.53
C PRO A 254 -5.09 1.11 13.20
N LEU A 255 -5.70 2.14 12.59
CA LEU A 255 -5.23 2.73 11.33
C LEU A 255 -3.85 3.38 11.48
N LEU A 256 -3.64 4.16 12.55
CA LEU A 256 -2.33 4.74 12.85
C LEU A 256 -1.27 3.66 13.09
N ALA A 257 -1.61 2.57 13.80
CA ALA A 257 -0.72 1.43 13.95
C ALA A 257 -0.40 0.74 12.61
N GLY A 258 -1.37 0.66 11.70
CA GLY A 258 -1.15 0.19 10.34
C GLY A 258 -0.19 1.09 9.55
N VAL A 259 -0.38 2.41 9.60
CA VAL A 259 0.50 3.38 8.92
C VAL A 259 1.93 3.32 9.44
N THR A 260 2.16 3.13 10.74
CA THR A 260 3.53 3.01 11.26
C THR A 260 4.23 1.77 10.72
N VAL A 261 3.55 0.62 10.65
CA VAL A 261 4.08 -0.60 10.04
C VAL A 261 4.40 -0.38 8.57
N VAL A 262 3.51 0.29 7.84
CA VAL A 262 3.69 0.59 6.42
C VAL A 262 4.84 1.57 6.20
N ALA A 263 4.94 2.62 7.01
CA ALA A 263 6.00 3.63 6.92
C ALA A 263 7.36 3.02 7.22
N LEU A 264 7.48 2.22 8.29
CA LEU A 264 8.71 1.50 8.62
C LEU A 264 9.08 0.52 7.50
N SER A 265 8.10 -0.16 6.92
CA SER A 265 8.32 -1.07 5.79
C SER A 265 8.76 -0.34 4.52
N SER A 266 8.27 0.88 4.27
CA SER A 266 8.68 1.71 3.14
C SER A 266 10.07 2.33 3.32
N LEU A 267 10.51 2.56 4.56
CA LEU A 267 11.86 3.04 4.88
C LEU A 267 12.90 1.91 4.99
N ALA A 268 12.46 0.67 5.22
CA ALA A 268 13.36 -0.47 5.39
C ALA A 268 14.33 -0.69 4.20
N PRO A 269 13.92 -0.58 2.91
CA PRO A 269 14.84 -0.73 1.78
C PRO A 269 15.91 0.36 1.67
N MET A 270 15.72 1.49 2.36
CA MET A 270 16.61 2.65 2.32
C MET A 270 17.71 2.56 3.38
N VAL A 271 17.46 1.82 4.47
CA VAL A 271 18.41 1.62 5.58
C VAL A 271 19.09 0.25 5.51
N LEU A 272 18.46 -0.75 4.87
CA LEU A 272 18.98 -2.12 4.80
C LEU A 272 19.63 -2.43 3.44
N PRO A 273 20.77 -3.15 3.40
CA PRO A 273 21.43 -3.54 2.16
C PRO A 273 20.52 -4.42 1.26
N MET A 274 20.57 -4.14 -0.05
CA MET A 274 19.77 -4.74 -1.13
C MET A 274 20.09 -6.23 -1.39
N GLY A 275 19.95 -7.10 -0.38
CA GLY A 275 20.26 -8.53 -0.51
C GLY A 275 19.42 -9.47 0.38
N LEU A 276 18.59 -8.94 1.27
CA LEU A 276 17.78 -9.79 2.15
C LEU A 276 16.45 -10.16 1.48
N ARG A 277 16.15 -11.47 1.43
CA ARG A 277 14.85 -12.01 0.96
C ARG A 277 13.63 -11.44 1.69
N THR A 278 13.84 -10.76 2.83
CA THR A 278 12.83 -9.98 3.54
C THR A 278 12.27 -8.83 2.69
N LEU A 279 13.03 -8.30 1.72
CA LEU A 279 12.60 -7.18 0.88
C LEU A 279 11.33 -7.47 0.08
N ALA A 280 11.17 -8.69 -0.47
CA ALA A 280 9.98 -9.01 -1.27
C ALA A 280 8.69 -9.13 -0.42
N LEU A 281 8.82 -9.63 0.80
CA LEU A 281 7.71 -9.72 1.75
C LEU A 281 7.39 -8.35 2.35
N THR A 282 8.39 -7.60 2.79
CA THR A 282 8.23 -6.22 3.28
C THR A 282 7.64 -5.32 2.20
N GLU A 283 8.07 -5.47 0.95
CA GLU A 283 7.54 -4.72 -0.18
C GLU A 283 6.07 -5.08 -0.45
N SER A 284 5.71 -6.38 -0.46
CA SER A 284 4.31 -6.80 -0.65
C SER A 284 3.40 -6.36 0.50
N VAL A 285 3.85 -6.46 1.75
CA VAL A 285 3.12 -5.97 2.93
C VAL A 285 2.95 -4.46 2.86
N SER A 286 3.99 -3.71 2.51
CA SER A 286 3.90 -2.26 2.37
C SER A 286 2.95 -1.84 1.23
N LEU A 287 2.97 -2.55 0.10
CA LEU A 287 2.11 -2.25 -1.05
C LEU A 287 0.65 -2.58 -0.79
N TYR A 288 0.33 -3.85 -0.49
CA TYR A 288 -1.05 -4.32 -0.36
C TYR A 288 -1.63 -4.00 1.02
N GLY A 289 -0.84 -4.15 2.08
CA GLY A 289 -1.23 -3.74 3.44
C GLY A 289 -1.39 -2.23 3.54
N GLY A 290 -0.47 -1.47 2.93
CA GLY A 290 -0.62 -0.01 2.82
C GLY A 290 -1.90 0.37 2.08
N LEU A 291 -2.19 -0.25 0.93
CA LEU A 291 -3.42 0.02 0.18
C LEU A 291 -4.68 -0.19 1.03
N ALA A 292 -4.73 -1.27 1.83
CA ALA A 292 -5.84 -1.53 2.75
C ALA A 292 -5.92 -0.48 3.87
N VAL A 293 -4.78 -0.10 4.45
CA VAL A 293 -4.71 0.91 5.51
C VAL A 293 -5.17 2.28 5.00
N PHE A 294 -4.65 2.76 3.87
CA PHE A 294 -5.08 4.05 3.31
C PHE A 294 -6.52 4.02 2.80
N GLY A 295 -7.01 2.88 2.30
CA GLY A 295 -8.43 2.69 2.06
C GLY A 295 -9.26 2.86 3.34
N GLY A 296 -8.79 2.32 4.46
CA GLY A 296 -9.42 2.55 5.76
C GLY A 296 -9.31 4.00 6.26
N PHE A 297 -8.22 4.72 5.93
CA PHE A 297 -8.11 6.15 6.23
C PHE A 297 -9.11 6.98 5.44
N VAL A 298 -9.34 6.71 4.16
CA VAL A 298 -10.41 7.39 3.38
C VAL A 298 -11.77 7.25 4.06
N LEU A 299 -12.06 6.06 4.59
CA LEU A 299 -13.30 5.78 5.32
C LEU A 299 -13.37 6.56 6.64
N TYR A 300 -12.27 6.56 7.40
CA TYR A 300 -12.13 7.31 8.65
C TYR A 300 -12.26 8.81 8.43
N ASP A 301 -11.54 9.37 7.46
CA ASP A 301 -11.52 10.80 7.14
C ASP A 301 -12.89 11.27 6.64
N THR A 302 -13.59 10.47 5.84
CA THR A 302 -14.97 10.76 5.44
C THR A 302 -15.89 10.88 6.66
N GLN A 303 -15.80 9.97 7.63
CA GLN A 303 -16.60 10.05 8.85
C GLN A 303 -16.17 11.20 9.77
N LYS A 304 -14.88 11.47 9.86
CA LYS A 304 -14.32 12.59 10.61
C LYS A 304 -14.85 13.92 10.09
N ILE A 305 -14.90 14.10 8.77
CA ILE A 305 -15.48 15.28 8.12
C ILE A 305 -16.94 15.45 8.49
N LEU A 306 -17.73 14.37 8.43
CA LEU A 306 -19.15 14.41 8.80
C LEU A 306 -19.35 14.74 10.28
N LYS A 307 -18.51 14.20 11.17
CA LYS A 307 -18.53 14.55 12.59
C LYS A 307 -18.19 16.02 12.82
N HIS A 308 -17.15 16.52 12.16
CA HIS A 308 -16.76 17.93 12.25
C HIS A 308 -17.85 18.86 11.69
N ALA A 309 -18.55 18.44 10.64
CA ALA A 309 -19.70 19.18 10.13
C ALA A 309 -20.83 19.28 11.15
N ARG A 310 -21.16 18.20 11.87
CA ARG A 310 -22.19 18.24 12.94
C ARG A 310 -21.76 19.11 14.12
N MET A 311 -20.50 19.03 14.53
CA MET A 311 -19.98 19.90 15.59
C MET A 311 -19.99 21.37 15.16
N ALA A 312 -19.77 21.64 13.87
CA ALA A 312 -19.89 22.99 13.31
C ALA A 312 -21.35 23.48 13.28
N GLU A 313 -22.32 22.63 12.93
CA GLU A 313 -23.75 22.95 13.02
C GLU A 313 -24.17 23.28 14.46
N GLN A 314 -23.59 22.60 15.45
CA GLN A 314 -23.84 22.85 16.88
C GLN A 314 -23.11 24.08 17.43
N GLY A 315 -22.35 24.81 16.59
CA GLY A 315 -21.55 25.97 17.01
C GLY A 315 -20.34 25.64 17.89
N LEU A 316 -20.01 24.36 18.05
CA LEU A 316 -18.90 23.86 18.87
C LEU A 316 -17.55 23.89 18.12
N TYR A 317 -17.59 24.00 16.79
CA TYR A 317 -16.42 23.93 15.94
C TYR A 317 -16.51 24.92 14.77
N LYS A 318 -15.39 25.54 14.39
CA LYS A 318 -15.36 26.42 13.22
C LYS A 318 -15.13 25.57 11.96
N PRO A 319 -16.03 25.59 10.96
CA PRO A 319 -15.90 24.74 9.79
C PRO A 319 -14.62 25.12 9.01
N ASP A 320 -13.79 24.12 8.74
CA ASP A 320 -12.50 24.28 8.06
C ASP A 320 -12.26 23.14 7.05
N ALA A 321 -12.99 23.22 5.93
CA ALA A 321 -12.95 22.20 4.88
C ALA A 321 -11.56 22.02 4.26
N LEU A 322 -10.72 23.06 4.27
CA LEU A 322 -9.37 22.99 3.73
C LEU A 322 -8.47 22.11 4.60
N ASN A 323 -8.55 22.22 5.92
CA ASN A 323 -7.75 21.36 6.80
C ASN A 323 -8.17 19.89 6.71
N GLU A 324 -9.45 19.60 6.54
CA GLU A 324 -9.90 18.22 6.29
C GLU A 324 -9.48 17.68 4.92
N SER A 325 -9.43 18.55 3.91
CA SER A 325 -9.01 18.15 2.56
C SER A 325 -7.57 17.62 2.50
N ILE A 326 -6.69 18.08 3.39
CA ILE A 326 -5.28 17.65 3.41
C ILE A 326 -5.16 16.17 3.78
N GLY A 327 -5.96 15.68 4.74
CA GLY A 327 -5.98 14.25 5.11
C GLY A 327 -6.43 13.38 3.94
N LEU A 328 -7.59 13.73 3.37
CA LEU A 328 -8.13 13.07 2.17
C LEU A 328 -7.13 13.10 1.01
N GLU A 329 -6.47 14.24 0.77
CA GLU A 329 -5.48 14.38 -0.30
C GLU A 329 -4.30 13.41 -0.10
N LEU A 330 -3.78 13.31 1.14
CA LEU A 330 -2.70 12.38 1.48
C LEU A 330 -3.11 10.92 1.26
N ASP A 331 -4.33 10.54 1.65
CA ASP A 331 -4.82 9.18 1.44
C ASP A 331 -4.94 8.84 -0.05
N MET A 332 -5.48 9.77 -0.83
CA MET A 332 -5.60 9.62 -2.28
C MET A 332 -4.23 9.48 -2.95
N ILE A 333 -3.25 10.31 -2.56
CA ILE A 333 -1.88 10.22 -3.06
C ILE A 333 -1.24 8.88 -2.68
N ASN A 334 -1.41 8.43 -1.43
CA ASN A 334 -0.84 7.19 -0.95
C ASN A 334 -1.41 5.95 -1.65
N ILE A 335 -2.73 5.93 -1.91
CA ILE A 335 -3.39 4.89 -2.70
C ILE A 335 -2.87 4.94 -4.14
N PHE A 336 -2.80 6.12 -4.74
CA PHE A 336 -2.33 6.32 -6.11
C PHE A 336 -0.91 5.79 -6.31
N VAL A 337 0.05 6.19 -5.48
CA VAL A 337 1.44 5.76 -5.58
C VAL A 337 1.55 4.24 -5.52
N ARG A 338 0.81 3.58 -4.62
CA ARG A 338 0.80 2.12 -4.49
C ARG A 338 0.19 1.45 -5.71
N LEU A 339 -0.90 1.98 -6.25
CA LEU A 339 -1.49 1.45 -7.48
C LEU A 339 -0.53 1.61 -8.67
N VAL A 340 0.17 2.75 -8.80
CA VAL A 340 1.22 2.94 -9.81
C VAL A 340 2.31 1.88 -9.66
N GLN A 341 2.80 1.64 -8.44
CA GLN A 341 3.84 0.64 -8.17
C GLN A 341 3.37 -0.78 -8.51
N ILE A 342 2.13 -1.15 -8.16
CA ILE A 342 1.53 -2.45 -8.49
C ILE A 342 1.44 -2.63 -10.01
N LEU A 343 0.90 -1.64 -10.73
CA LEU A 343 0.74 -1.71 -12.18
C LEU A 343 2.10 -1.73 -12.90
N ALA A 344 3.08 -0.94 -12.43
CA ALA A 344 4.43 -0.93 -12.99
C ALA A 344 5.10 -2.31 -12.86
N ARG A 345 4.96 -2.97 -11.70
CA ARG A 345 5.48 -4.33 -11.49
C ARG A 345 4.81 -5.37 -12.38
N GLN A 346 3.48 -5.27 -12.57
CA GLN A 346 2.76 -6.15 -13.47
C GLN A 346 3.18 -5.98 -14.93
N ASN A 347 3.46 -4.74 -15.35
CA ASN A 347 3.93 -4.45 -16.70
C ASN A 347 5.34 -4.97 -16.96
N ASN A 348 6.25 -4.89 -15.97
CA ASN A 348 7.62 -5.38 -16.09
C ASN A 348 7.75 -6.92 -16.06
N ARG A 349 6.67 -7.65 -15.73
CA ARG A 349 6.63 -9.12 -15.74
C ARG A 349 6.06 -9.71 -17.03
N LYS A 350 5.61 -8.86 -17.97
CA LYS A 350 5.15 -9.27 -19.30
C LYS A 350 6.26 -9.07 -20.32
#